data_AF-A0A660Q5A7-F1
#
_entry.id   AF-A0A660Q5A7-F1
#
_cell.length_a   1.000
_cell.length_b   1.000
_cell.length_c   1.000
_cell.angle_alpha   90.00
_cell.angle_beta   90.00
_cell.angle_gamma   90.00
#
_symmetry.space_group_name_H-M   'P 1'
#
loop_
_entity.id
_entity.type
_entity.pdbx_description
1 polymer ?
#
loop_
_entity_poly.entity_id
_entity_poly.type
_entity_poly.pdbx_seq_one_letter_code
_entity_poly.pdbx_strand_id
1 'polypeptide(L)' 'MKCVIYARVSSKEQEKEGYSIPSQLKLLRKYATEKKIIIDEEFVDVETAKVTGRTGFNKMITHLR' A
#
# COMPACT_ATOMS: atom_id res chain seq x y z
N MET A 1 -15.78 -0.23 -11.34
CA MET A 1 -15.50 -0.73 -9.98
C MET A 1 -14.34 0.09 -9.42
N LYS A 2 -14.47 0.63 -8.21
CA LYS A 2 -13.43 1.40 -7.54
C LYS A 2 -12.70 0.51 -6.53
N CYS A 3 -11.39 0.66 -6.40
CA CYS A 3 -10.60 -0.03 -5.38
C CYS A 3 -9.64 0.93 -4.68
N VAL A 4 -9.18 0.50 -3.52
CA VAL A 4 -8.06 1.12 -2.81
C VAL A 4 -6.89 0.16 -2.80
N ILE A 5 -5.68 0.68 -2.89
CA ILE A 5 -4.46 -0.12 -2.80
C ILE A 5 -3.87 0.06 -1.40
N TYR A 6 -3.49 -1.03 -0.75
CA TYR A 6 -2.77 -0.98 0.52
C TYR A 6 -1.49 -1.82 0.42
N ALA A 7 -0.34 -1.18 0.65
CA ALA A 7 0.97 -1.82 0.64
C ALA A 7 1.67 -1.62 1.98
N ARG A 8 2.40 -2.63 2.46
CA ARG A 8 3.15 -2.53 3.72
C ARG A 8 4.52 -3.20 3.66
N VAL A 9 5.46 -2.67 4.42
CA VAL A 9 6.77 -3.29 4.69
C VAL A 9 7.07 -3.24 6.18
N SER A 10 7.72 -4.29 6.70
CA SER A 10 7.97 -4.45 8.14
C SER A 10 9.27 -3.79 8.60
N SER A 11 10.14 -3.39 7.66
CA SER A 11 11.40 -2.68 7.93
C SER A 11 11.77 -1.74 6.77
N LYS A 12 12.42 -0.61 7.09
CA LYS A 12 13.00 0.29 6.08
C LYS A 12 14.11 -0.37 5.23
N GLU A 13 14.81 -1.36 5.78
CA GLU A 13 15.80 -2.16 5.02
C GLU A 13 15.13 -3.00 3.92
N GLN A 14 13.93 -3.53 4.17
CA GLN A 14 13.16 -4.25 3.15
C GLN A 14 12.69 -3.34 2.00
N GLU A 15 12.57 -2.03 2.25
CA GLU A 15 12.33 -1.04 1.18
C GLU A 15 13.52 -0.88 0.24
N LYS A 16 14.75 -1.11 0.71
CA LYS A 16 15.97 -0.97 -0.10
C LYS A 16 16.38 -2.26 -0.80
N GLU A 17 16.09 -3.43 -0.23
CA GLU A 17 16.55 -4.73 -0.74
C GLU A 17 15.64 -5.38 -1.80
N GLY A 18 14.61 -4.68 -2.29
CA GLY A 18 13.80 -5.13 -3.45
C GLY A 18 12.40 -5.66 -3.14
N TYR A 19 12.02 -5.76 -1.86
CA TYR A 19 10.62 -5.97 -1.42
C TYR A 19 9.90 -4.63 -1.18
N SER A 20 10.31 -3.61 -1.93
CA SER A 20 9.92 -2.23 -1.76
C SER A 20 8.44 -2.01 -2.03
N ILE A 21 7.81 -1.16 -1.22
CA ILE A 21 6.48 -0.59 -1.49
C ILE A 21 6.28 -0.19 -2.96
N PRO A 22 7.20 0.54 -3.64
CA PRO A 22 7.03 0.90 -5.04
C PRO A 22 6.86 -0.30 -5.99
N SER A 23 7.51 -1.44 -5.72
CA SER A 23 7.34 -2.66 -6.50
C SER A 23 5.95 -3.28 -6.28
N GLN A 24 5.47 -3.30 -5.03
CA GLN A 24 4.11 -3.76 -4.69
C GLN A 24 3.05 -2.88 -5.37
N LEU A 25 3.19 -1.55 -5.27
CA LEU A 25 2.28 -0.59 -5.91
C LEU A 25 2.29 -0.74 -7.42
N LYS A 26 3.46 -0.91 -8.05
CA LYS A 26 3.56 -1.13 -9.50
C LYS A 26 2.80 -2.37 -9.95
N LEU A 27 2.91 -3.47 -9.21
CA LEU A 27 2.21 -4.71 -9.52
C LEU A 27 0.69 -4.56 -9.35
N LEU A 28 0.24 -3.93 -8.27
CA LEU A 28 -1.19 -3.69 -8.00
C LEU A 28 -1.82 -2.70 -8.98
N ARG A 29 -1.10 -1.63 -9.35
CA ARG A 29 -1.52 -0.67 -10.38
C ARG A 29 -1.68 -1.34 -11.73
N LYS A 30 -0.72 -2.19 -12.10
CA LYS A 30 -0.79 -2.96 -13.36
C LYS A 30 -2.01 -3.88 -13.36
N TYR A 31 -2.23 -4.62 -12.28
CA TYR A 31 -3.39 -5.49 -12.13
C TYR A 31 -4.72 -4.72 -12.23
N ALA A 32 -4.84 -3.59 -11.52
CA ALA A 32 -6.03 -2.74 -11.58
C ALA A 32 -6.25 -2.21 -13.00
N THR A 33 -5.20 -1.80 -13.70
CA THR A 33 -5.25 -1.33 -15.09
C THR A 33 -5.72 -2.42 -16.04
N GLU A 34 -5.14 -3.63 -15.95
CA GLU A 34 -5.54 -4.79 -16.77
C GLU A 34 -7.00 -5.20 -16.52
N LYS A 35 -7.48 -5.04 -15.28
CA LYS A 35 -8.86 -5.34 -14.89
C LYS A 35 -9.84 -4.17 -15.05
N LYS A 36 -9.39 -3.00 -15.57
CA LYS A 36 -10.17 -1.76 -15.66
C LYS A 36 -10.82 -1.34 -14.32
N ILE A 37 -10.10 -1.56 -13.23
CA ILE A 37 -10.48 -1.14 -11.88
C ILE A 37 -9.90 0.26 -11.66
N ILE A 38 -10.73 1.18 -11.18
CA ILE A 38 -10.32 2.56 -10.89
C ILE A 38 -9.72 2.57 -9.49
N ILE A 39 -8.45 2.93 -9.37
CA ILE A 39 -7.78 3.12 -8.09
C ILE A 39 -8.20 4.48 -7.55
N ASP A 40 -8.89 4.49 -6.42
CA ASP A 40 -9.44 5.70 -5.79
C ASP A 40 -8.40 6.34 -4.86
N GLU A 41 -7.71 5.53 -4.05
CA GLU A 41 -6.61 5.99 -3.18
C GLU A 41 -5.59 4.87 -2.90
N GLU A 42 -4.36 5.27 -2.57
CA GLU A 42 -3.24 4.37 -2.29
C GLU A 42 -2.70 4.63 -0.88
N PHE A 43 -2.67 3.57 -0.06
CA PHE A 43 -2.25 3.60 1.33
C PHE A 43 -0.98 2.78 1.51
N VAL A 44 -0.04 3.33 2.27
CA VAL A 44 1.25 2.71 2.54
C VAL A 44 1.53 2.75 4.03
N ASP A 45 1.95 1.63 4.61
CA ASP A 45 2.51 1.56 5.96
C ASP A 45 3.96 1.04 5.90
N VAL A 46 4.88 1.82 6.48
CA VAL A 46 6.27 1.42 6.67
C VAL A 46 6.46 1.20 8.16
N GLU A 47 6.31 -0.05 8.59
CA GLU A 47 6.60 -0.42 9.97
C GLU A 47 8.12 -0.36 10.17
N THR A 48 8.54 0.31 11.23
CA THR A 48 9.92 0.27 11.73
C THR A 48 9.84 -0.27 13.14
N ALA A 49 10.90 -0.89 13.63
CA ALA A 49 10.97 -1.50 14.97
C ALA A 49 10.59 -0.55 16.14
N LYS A 50 10.40 0.76 15.90
CA LYS A 50 10.04 1.77 16.90
C LYS A 50 8.64 2.35 16.78
N VAL A 51 7.90 2.08 15.69
CA VAL A 51 6.59 2.72 15.46
C VAL A 51 5.55 1.65 15.20
N THR A 52 4.85 1.26 16.26
CA THR A 52 3.57 0.54 16.15
C THR A 52 2.52 1.53 15.68
N GLY A 53 2.10 1.41 14.43
CA GLY A 53 1.01 2.24 13.93
C GLY A 53 0.61 1.85 12.53
N ARG A 54 -0.52 1.16 12.42
CA ARG A 54 -1.22 0.88 11.16
C ARG A 54 -1.88 2.17 10.62
N THR A 55 -1.08 3.19 10.39
CA THR A 55 -1.58 4.55 10.08
C THR A 55 -2.19 4.62 8.68
N GLY A 56 -1.57 3.94 7.72
CA GLY A 56 -2.13 3.75 6.38
C GLY A 56 -3.40 2.92 6.41
N PHE A 57 -3.44 1.85 7.19
CA PHE A 57 -4.66 1.04 7.35
C PHE A 57 -5.82 1.84 7.96
N ASN A 58 -5.59 2.61 9.03
CA ASN A 58 -6.64 3.42 9.65
C ASN A 58 -7.16 4.50 8.70
N LYS A 59 -6.28 5.10 7.89
CA LYS A 59 -6.69 6.03 6.82
C LYS A 59 -7.54 5.32 5.77
N MET A 60 -7.14 4.13 5.33
CA MET A 60 -7.94 3.30 4.39
C MET A 60 -9.34 3.02 4.93
N ILE A 61 -9.45 2.60 6.20
CA ILE A 61 -10.76 2.33 6.81
C ILE A 61 -11.60 3.60 6.93
N THR A 62 -10.98 4.74 7.22
CA THR A 62 -11.68 6.04 7.26
C THR A 62 -12.17 6.46 5.87
N HIS A 63 -11.39 6.20 4.82
CA HIS A 63 -11.74 6.49 3.43
C HIS A 63 -12.86 5.60 2.88
N LEU A 64 -12.93 4.35 3.35
CA LEU A 64 -13.99 3.41 2.99
C LEU A 64 -15.30 3.63 3.76
N ARG A 65 -15.33 4.56 4.73
CA ARG A 65 -16.46 4.83 5.59
C ARG A 65 -17.36 5.92 5.03
#